data_AF-A0A951FX52-F1
#
_entry.id   AF-A0A951FX52-F1
#
_cell.length_a   1.000
_cell.length_b   1.000
_cell.length_c   1.000
_cell.angle_alpha   90.00
_cell.angle_beta   90.00
_cell.angle_gamma   90.00
#
_symmetry.space_group_name_H-M   'P 1'
#
loop_
_entity.id
_entity.type
_entity.pdbx_description
1 polymer ?
#
loop_
_entity_poly.entity_id
_entity_poly.type
_entity_poly.pdbx_seq_one_letter_code
_entity_poly.pdbx_strand_id
1 'polypeptide(L)'
;ALPVFHVHGLILGTLGPLRRGGSSEHVGRFSPSALAGAVTRGATMVFGVPTMYGRIAREAASDSGLAEAFGRARVLISGSAALPVSVHERIRELTGQSILERYGLTETLMNAGARLGDEVTPGRVGPPLPGVEVKLIGEDGAPVDATDDETIGELAVRGPNVFTGYLNRPDATEEAMRDGWFLTGDMATRDQSGSLRLVGRKSTDLIKSGGYRIGAGEIEGALLEHPAVAEVAVTAKPDEDLGERIVAWVVLESGQSAEPDELSAHVATLLTKHKRPREVHFVSELPRNAMGKVMKRELGK
;
A
#
# COMPACT_ATOMS: atom_id res chain seq x y z
N ALA A 1 -10.67 13.69 6.30
CA ALA A 1 -9.92 12.93 7.32
C ALA A 1 -8.43 12.89 7.01
N LEU A 2 -8.04 12.85 5.73
CA LEU A 2 -6.63 12.81 5.34
C LEU A 2 -5.96 14.18 5.51
N PRO A 3 -4.68 14.23 5.90
CA PRO A 3 -3.96 15.49 6.03
C PRO A 3 -3.92 16.30 4.73
N VAL A 4 -4.29 17.58 4.80
CA VAL A 4 -4.32 18.51 3.66
C VAL A 4 -2.97 19.18 3.37
N PHE A 5 -1.92 18.79 4.08
CA PHE A 5 -0.53 19.13 3.75
C PHE A 5 0.16 18.03 2.92
N HIS A 6 -0.56 16.95 2.58
CA HIS A 6 -0.09 15.86 1.73
C HIS A 6 -0.92 15.77 0.45
N VAL A 7 -0.32 15.39 -0.67
CA VAL A 7 -0.97 15.38 -2.00
C VAL A 7 -2.26 14.56 -2.04
N HIS A 8 -2.34 13.45 -1.29
CA HIS A 8 -3.54 12.64 -1.18
C HIS A 8 -4.73 13.44 -0.62
N GLY A 9 -4.57 14.08 0.54
CA GLY A 9 -5.65 14.88 1.14
C GLY A 9 -5.93 16.16 0.35
N LEU A 10 -4.86 16.89 -0.01
CA LEU A 10 -4.98 18.18 -0.68
C LEU A 10 -5.48 18.07 -2.12
N ILE A 11 -4.74 17.36 -2.97
CA ILE A 11 -5.02 17.33 -4.41
C ILE A 11 -6.22 16.44 -4.70
N LEU A 12 -6.23 15.22 -4.15
CA LEU A 12 -7.27 14.23 -4.50
C LEU A 12 -8.51 14.37 -3.65
N GLY A 13 -8.35 14.55 -2.34
CA GLY A 13 -9.45 14.65 -1.40
C GLY A 13 -10.18 15.99 -1.44
N THR A 14 -9.48 17.09 -1.74
CA THR A 14 -10.06 18.44 -1.70
C THR A 14 -10.16 19.09 -3.08
N LEU A 15 -9.03 19.30 -3.78
CA LEU A 15 -9.05 20.03 -5.05
C LEU A 15 -9.74 19.24 -6.18
N GLY A 16 -9.59 17.91 -6.22
CA GLY A 16 -10.20 17.04 -7.22
C GLY A 16 -11.72 17.18 -7.31
N PRO A 17 -12.47 16.95 -6.21
CA PRO A 17 -13.92 17.15 -6.18
C PRO A 17 -14.33 18.59 -6.55
N LEU A 18 -13.67 19.60 -5.98
CA LEU A 18 -13.97 21.01 -6.25
C LEU A 18 -13.77 21.36 -7.73
N ARG A 19 -12.70 20.86 -8.37
CA ARG A 19 -12.41 21.07 -9.79
C ARG A 19 -13.49 20.50 -10.73
N ARG A 20 -14.29 19.54 -10.23
CA ARG A 20 -15.43 18.92 -10.94
C ARG A 20 -16.78 19.50 -10.54
N GLY A 21 -16.81 20.57 -9.74
CA GLY A 21 -18.03 21.20 -9.24
C GLY A 21 -18.71 20.46 -8.08
N GLY A 22 -18.01 19.50 -7.46
CA GLY A 22 -18.47 18.83 -6.25
C GLY A 22 -18.13 19.61 -4.98
N SER A 23 -18.46 19.03 -3.83
CA SER A 23 -18.07 19.51 -2.50
C SER A 23 -17.05 18.57 -1.86
N SER A 24 -16.36 19.07 -0.83
CA SER A 24 -15.43 18.29 0.00
C SER A 24 -15.79 18.51 1.46
N GLU A 25 -16.11 17.43 2.19
CA GLU A 25 -16.33 17.45 3.63
C GLU A 25 -15.09 16.90 4.36
N HIS A 26 -14.39 17.75 5.09
CA HIS A 26 -13.25 17.32 5.90
C HIS A 26 -13.67 17.13 7.36
N VAL A 27 -13.78 15.87 7.80
CA VAL A 27 -14.22 15.49 9.17
C VAL A 27 -13.24 15.85 10.32
N GLY A 28 -12.21 16.65 10.05
CA GLY A 28 -11.15 16.96 11.02
C GLY A 28 -10.31 15.72 11.34
N ARG A 29 -10.46 15.18 12.55
CA ARG A 29 -9.76 13.97 13.00
C ARG A 29 -10.47 12.72 12.50
N PHE A 30 -9.70 11.73 12.05
CA PHE A 30 -10.25 10.45 11.64
C PHE A 30 -10.89 9.69 12.81
N SER A 31 -12.15 9.29 12.62
CA SER A 31 -12.78 8.13 13.26
C SER A 31 -13.73 7.46 12.25
N PRO A 32 -13.96 6.13 12.34
CA PRO A 32 -14.96 5.47 11.49
C PRO A 32 -16.35 6.09 11.60
N SER A 33 -16.78 6.43 12.83
CA SER A 33 -18.06 7.10 13.09
C SER A 33 -18.20 8.48 12.43
N ALA A 34 -17.14 9.28 12.39
CA ALA A 34 -17.18 10.60 11.75
C ALA A 34 -17.31 10.49 10.23
N LEU A 35 -16.60 9.54 9.60
CA LEU A 35 -16.73 9.25 8.17
C LEU A 35 -18.10 8.66 7.84
N ALA A 36 -18.59 7.69 8.62
CA ALA A 36 -19.94 7.13 8.46
C ALA A 36 -21.01 8.22 8.56
N GLY A 37 -20.89 9.13 9.53
CA GLY A 37 -21.78 10.28 9.67
C GLY A 37 -21.77 11.20 8.44
N ALA A 38 -20.61 11.45 7.83
CA ALA A 38 -20.52 12.21 6.58
C ALA A 38 -21.21 11.48 5.41
N VAL A 39 -21.04 10.17 5.30
CA VAL A 39 -21.74 9.36 4.27
C VAL A 39 -23.25 9.41 4.48
N THR A 40 -23.73 9.27 5.71
CA THR A 40 -25.16 9.42 6.05
C THR A 40 -25.72 10.80 5.70
N ARG A 41 -24.90 11.86 5.75
CA ARG A 41 -25.27 13.22 5.32
C ARG A 41 -25.18 13.46 3.81
N GLY A 42 -24.76 12.46 3.03
CA GLY A 42 -24.73 12.51 1.57
C GLY A 42 -23.34 12.54 0.94
N ALA A 43 -22.25 12.39 1.72
CA ALA A 43 -20.94 12.18 1.12
C ALA A 43 -20.90 10.85 0.34
N THR A 44 -20.49 10.89 -0.93
CA THR A 44 -20.55 9.70 -1.81
C THR A 44 -19.20 9.02 -2.04
N MET A 45 -18.09 9.69 -1.74
CA MET A 45 -16.74 9.19 -1.95
C MET A 45 -15.97 9.23 -0.64
N VAL A 46 -15.40 8.10 -0.22
CA VAL A 46 -14.58 8.04 1.01
C VAL A 46 -13.12 7.85 0.62
N PHE A 47 -12.30 8.84 0.94
CA PHE A 47 -10.85 8.75 0.80
C PHE A 47 -10.21 8.31 2.11
N GLY A 48 -9.43 7.23 2.05
CA GLY A 48 -8.72 6.67 3.19
C GLY A 48 -7.34 6.13 2.80
N VAL A 49 -6.61 5.72 3.82
CA VAL A 49 -5.36 4.95 3.71
C VAL A 49 -5.59 3.55 4.32
N PRO A 50 -4.75 2.55 4.04
CA PRO A 50 -4.95 1.18 4.51
C PRO A 50 -5.22 1.04 6.02
N THR A 51 -4.49 1.77 6.87
CA THR A 51 -4.70 1.74 8.33
C THR A 51 -6.07 2.26 8.76
N MET A 52 -6.64 3.23 8.01
CA MET A 52 -8.01 3.70 8.25
C MET A 52 -9.02 2.60 7.89
N TYR A 53 -8.83 1.92 6.77
CA TYR A 53 -9.71 0.82 6.36
C TYR A 53 -9.62 -0.39 7.30
N GLY A 54 -8.43 -0.74 7.80
CA GLY A 54 -8.28 -1.78 8.82
C GLY A 54 -9.07 -1.45 10.09
N ARG A 55 -9.04 -0.19 10.54
CA ARG A 55 -9.84 0.26 11.68
C ARG A 55 -11.35 0.28 11.37
N ILE A 56 -11.75 0.71 10.18
CA ILE A 56 -13.16 0.68 9.75
C ILE A 56 -13.66 -0.76 9.74
N ALA A 57 -12.91 -1.70 9.17
CA ALA A 57 -13.27 -3.11 9.12
C ALA A 57 -13.45 -3.71 10.52
N ARG A 58 -12.54 -3.38 11.44
CA ARG A 58 -12.60 -3.83 12.85
C ARG A 58 -13.83 -3.30 13.57
N GLU A 59 -14.11 -2.00 13.49
CA GLU A 59 -15.25 -1.40 14.18
C GLU A 59 -16.59 -1.83 13.53
N ALA A 60 -16.66 -1.89 12.20
CA ALA A 60 -17.84 -2.32 11.47
C ALA A 60 -18.20 -3.80 11.68
N ALA A 61 -17.24 -4.65 12.10
CA ALA A 61 -17.51 -6.03 12.48
C ALA A 61 -18.42 -6.15 13.73
N SER A 62 -18.44 -5.12 14.57
CA SER A 62 -19.22 -5.08 15.82
C SER A 62 -20.34 -4.04 15.81
N ASP A 63 -20.43 -3.20 14.76
CA ASP A 63 -21.42 -2.15 14.59
C ASP A 63 -22.00 -2.19 13.16
N SER A 64 -23.20 -2.77 13.05
CA SER A 64 -23.89 -2.88 11.76
C SER A 64 -24.30 -1.54 11.16
N GLY A 65 -24.47 -0.49 11.97
CA GLY A 65 -24.78 0.86 11.51
C GLY A 65 -23.57 1.48 10.77
N LEU A 66 -22.35 1.22 11.24
CA LEU A 66 -21.14 1.60 10.50
C LEU A 66 -21.05 0.85 9.17
N ALA A 67 -21.26 -0.47 9.19
CA ALA A 67 -21.20 -1.30 7.99
C ALA A 67 -22.21 -0.81 6.93
N GLU A 68 -23.45 -0.55 7.33
CA GLU A 68 -24.50 -0.03 6.45
C GLU A 68 -24.15 1.36 5.89
N ALA A 69 -23.62 2.26 6.72
CA ALA A 69 -23.23 3.59 6.28
C ALA A 69 -22.15 3.53 5.19
N PHE A 70 -21.09 2.75 5.37
CA PHE A 70 -20.05 2.58 4.34
C PHE A 70 -20.59 1.84 3.11
N GLY A 71 -21.52 0.90 3.29
CA GLY A 71 -22.21 0.21 2.20
C GLY A 71 -22.99 1.13 1.27
N ARG A 72 -23.43 2.30 1.76
CA ARG A 72 -24.13 3.33 0.98
C ARG A 72 -23.19 4.26 0.21
N ALA A 73 -21.89 4.25 0.49
CA ALA A 73 -20.94 5.05 -0.28
C ALA A 73 -20.92 4.58 -1.74
N ARG A 74 -20.76 5.51 -2.68
CA ARG A 74 -20.63 5.17 -4.11
C ARG A 74 -19.27 4.56 -4.43
N VAL A 75 -18.23 4.97 -3.69
CA VAL A 75 -16.87 4.46 -3.87
C VAL A 75 -16.05 4.66 -2.61
N LEU A 76 -15.33 3.61 -2.23
CA LEU A 76 -14.27 3.64 -1.23
C LEU A 76 -12.93 3.68 -1.96
N ILE A 77 -12.04 4.59 -1.58
CA ILE A 77 -10.76 4.79 -2.26
C ILE A 77 -9.62 4.69 -1.25
N SER A 78 -8.66 3.81 -1.51
CA SER A 78 -7.40 3.67 -0.76
C SER A 78 -6.21 4.19 -1.58
N GLY A 79 -5.14 4.56 -0.90
CA GLY A 79 -3.90 5.02 -1.51
C GLY A 79 -2.85 5.37 -0.46
N SER A 80 -1.72 5.92 -0.89
CA SER A 80 -0.52 6.23 -0.08
C SER A 80 0.28 5.03 0.45
N ALA A 81 -0.32 3.85 0.54
CA ALA A 81 0.33 2.60 0.87
C ALA A 81 -0.48 1.44 0.27
N ALA A 82 0.15 0.27 0.12
CA ALA A 82 -0.51 -0.95 -0.33
C ALA A 82 -1.62 -1.34 0.65
N LEU A 83 -2.81 -1.65 0.14
CA LEU A 83 -3.90 -2.18 0.94
C LEU A 83 -3.71 -3.69 1.13
N PRO A 84 -3.69 -4.20 2.37
CA PRO A 84 -3.72 -5.65 2.59
C PRO A 84 -4.97 -6.27 1.97
N VAL A 85 -4.80 -7.40 1.28
CA VAL A 85 -5.90 -8.14 0.64
C VAL A 85 -6.98 -8.48 1.65
N SER A 86 -6.59 -8.96 2.84
CA SER A 86 -7.49 -9.28 3.94
C SER A 86 -8.35 -8.09 4.40
N VAL A 87 -7.81 -6.87 4.41
CA VAL A 87 -8.58 -5.66 4.74
C VAL A 87 -9.59 -5.35 3.64
N HIS A 88 -9.22 -5.50 2.37
CA HIS A 88 -10.15 -5.35 1.26
C HIS A 88 -11.32 -6.34 1.37
N GLU A 89 -11.00 -7.62 1.54
CA GLU A 89 -11.98 -8.70 1.65
C GLU A 89 -12.91 -8.48 2.84
N ARG A 90 -12.36 -8.11 4.00
CA ARG A 90 -13.17 -7.84 5.18
C ARG A 90 -14.13 -6.66 4.99
N ILE A 91 -13.68 -5.59 4.33
CA ILE A 91 -14.56 -4.46 4.00
C ILE A 91 -15.65 -4.91 3.03
N ARG A 92 -15.30 -5.71 2.01
CA ARG A 92 -16.26 -6.23 1.04
C ARG A 92 -17.31 -7.12 1.70
N GLU A 93 -16.92 -8.00 2.61
CA GLU A 93 -17.83 -8.85 3.39
C GLU A 93 -18.81 -8.03 4.23
N LEU A 94 -18.30 -7.03 4.96
CA LEU A 94 -19.10 -6.26 5.91
C LEU A 94 -20.02 -5.24 5.23
N THR A 95 -19.55 -4.62 4.16
CA THR A 95 -20.21 -3.43 3.56
C THR A 95 -20.77 -3.69 2.17
N GLY A 96 -20.39 -4.78 1.51
CA GLY A 96 -20.67 -5.04 0.09
C GLY A 96 -19.85 -4.19 -0.88
N GLN A 97 -18.96 -3.32 -0.39
CA GLN A 97 -18.16 -2.40 -1.21
C GLN A 97 -16.76 -2.94 -1.48
N SER A 98 -16.28 -2.75 -2.71
CA SER A 98 -14.86 -2.90 -3.04
C SER A 98 -14.12 -1.59 -2.86
N ILE A 99 -12.88 -1.66 -2.38
CA ILE A 99 -12.01 -0.50 -2.27
C ILE A 99 -11.22 -0.34 -3.56
N LEU A 100 -11.32 0.82 -4.20
CA LEU A 100 -10.46 1.20 -5.32
C LEU A 100 -9.10 1.67 -4.81
N GLU A 101 -8.06 0.90 -5.10
CA GLU A 101 -6.69 1.33 -4.89
C GLU A 101 -6.21 2.25 -6.01
N ARG A 102 -5.29 3.14 -5.64
CA ARG A 102 -4.57 3.98 -6.59
C ARG A 102 -3.14 4.19 -6.12
N TYR A 103 -2.26 4.33 -7.09
CA TYR A 103 -0.84 4.48 -6.86
C TYR A 103 -0.35 5.82 -7.36
N GLY A 104 0.53 6.42 -6.57
CA GLY A 104 1.14 7.70 -6.89
C GLY A 104 2.12 8.17 -5.83
N LEU A 105 2.85 9.23 -6.17
CA LEU A 105 3.93 9.81 -5.39
C LEU A 105 3.75 11.33 -5.30
N THR A 106 4.52 11.99 -4.44
CA THR A 106 4.55 13.46 -4.41
C THR A 106 5.05 14.01 -5.75
N GLU A 107 6.06 13.37 -6.32
CA GLU A 107 6.75 13.74 -7.55
C GLU A 107 5.93 13.46 -8.81
N THR A 108 4.90 12.62 -8.74
CA THR A 108 4.17 12.18 -9.94
C THR A 108 2.65 12.30 -9.83
N LEU A 109 2.14 12.82 -8.71
CA LEU A 109 0.72 12.74 -8.38
C LEU A 109 0.22 11.30 -8.54
N MET A 110 -0.79 11.04 -9.36
CA MET A 110 -1.35 9.70 -9.58
C MET A 110 -0.81 9.07 -10.87
N ASN A 111 -0.37 7.82 -10.78
CA ASN A 111 0.24 7.07 -11.88
C ASN A 111 -0.69 5.98 -12.42
N ALA A 112 -1.30 5.21 -11.51
CA ALA A 112 -2.13 4.05 -11.83
C ALA A 112 -3.33 3.98 -10.88
N GLY A 113 -4.43 3.40 -11.35
CA GLY A 113 -5.68 3.33 -10.60
C GLY A 113 -6.76 2.58 -11.37
N ALA A 114 -7.51 1.73 -10.67
CA ALA A 114 -8.77 1.20 -11.21
C ALA A 114 -9.83 2.30 -11.31
N ARG A 115 -10.67 2.27 -12.35
CA ARG A 115 -11.81 3.19 -12.51
C ARG A 115 -13.04 2.63 -11.82
N LEU A 116 -13.98 3.52 -11.52
CA LEU A 116 -15.29 3.10 -11.04
C LEU A 116 -15.99 2.26 -12.12
N GLY A 117 -16.36 1.04 -11.75
CA GLY A 117 -16.97 0.06 -12.65
C GLY A 117 -15.99 -0.95 -13.24
N ASP A 118 -14.68 -0.75 -13.09
CA ASP A 118 -13.70 -1.78 -13.42
C ASP A 118 -13.78 -2.93 -12.40
N GLU A 119 -13.39 -4.14 -12.84
CA GLU A 119 -13.20 -5.25 -11.93
C GLU A 119 -12.04 -4.94 -10.97
N VAL A 120 -12.28 -5.12 -9.67
CA VAL A 120 -11.28 -4.86 -8.65
C VAL A 120 -10.63 -6.17 -8.23
N THR A 121 -9.33 -6.28 -8.52
CA THR A 121 -8.49 -7.37 -8.03
C THR A 121 -7.76 -6.91 -6.77
N PRO A 122 -8.06 -7.45 -5.58
CA PRO A 122 -7.35 -7.10 -4.35
C PRO A 122 -5.83 -7.26 -4.49
N GLY A 123 -5.07 -6.34 -3.90
CA GLY A 123 -3.61 -6.33 -3.98
C GLY A 123 -3.04 -5.76 -5.29
N ARG A 124 -3.90 -5.27 -6.20
CA ARG A 124 -3.49 -4.54 -7.41
C ARG A 124 -3.98 -3.10 -7.37
N VAL A 125 -3.16 -2.22 -7.93
CA VAL A 125 -3.48 -0.78 -8.02
C VAL A 125 -4.18 -0.40 -9.32
N GLY A 126 -4.31 -1.33 -10.26
CA GLY A 126 -4.91 -1.09 -11.58
C GLY A 126 -3.91 -0.65 -12.65
N PRO A 127 -4.39 -0.36 -13.87
CA PRO A 127 -3.55 0.04 -14.99
C PRO A 127 -3.11 1.51 -14.89
N PRO A 128 -2.15 1.94 -15.72
CA PRO A 128 -1.77 3.35 -15.86
C PRO A 128 -2.97 4.25 -16.17
N LEU A 129 -2.97 5.46 -15.58
CA LEU A 129 -3.98 6.46 -15.86
C LEU A 129 -3.81 7.05 -17.27
N PRO A 130 -4.88 7.59 -17.89
CA PRO A 130 -4.79 8.26 -19.19
C PRO A 130 -3.69 9.32 -19.24
N GLY A 131 -2.84 9.25 -20.26
CA GLY A 131 -1.72 10.18 -20.44
C GLY A 131 -0.49 9.88 -19.56
N VAL A 132 -0.56 8.87 -18.69
CA VAL A 132 0.58 8.36 -17.92
C VAL A 132 1.12 7.12 -18.60
N GLU A 133 2.38 7.18 -19.00
CA GLU A 133 3.12 6.04 -19.49
C GLU A 133 3.91 5.41 -18.34
N VAL A 134 3.92 4.08 -18.29
CA VAL A 134 4.73 3.34 -17.32
C VAL A 134 5.49 2.21 -17.99
N LYS A 135 6.71 1.96 -17.55
CA LYS A 135 7.51 0.78 -17.91
C LYS A 135 8.14 0.16 -16.67
N LEU A 136 8.43 -1.13 -16.73
CA LEU A 136 9.22 -1.83 -15.73
C LEU A 136 10.66 -1.93 -16.24
N ILE A 137 11.65 -1.70 -15.38
CA ILE A 137 13.07 -1.75 -15.71
C ILE A 137 13.73 -2.88 -14.91
N GLY A 138 14.41 -3.78 -15.61
CA GLY A 138 15.17 -4.90 -15.03
C GLY A 138 16.44 -4.43 -14.31
N GLU A 139 17.11 -5.35 -13.61
CA GLU A 139 18.36 -5.05 -12.91
C GLU A 139 19.50 -4.71 -13.88
N ASP A 140 19.46 -5.24 -15.10
CA ASP A 140 20.37 -4.94 -16.21
C ASP A 140 20.09 -3.59 -16.89
N GLY A 141 19.03 -2.88 -16.46
CA GLY A 141 18.59 -1.62 -17.04
C GLY A 141 17.71 -1.78 -18.29
N ALA A 142 17.45 -3.01 -18.74
CA ALA A 142 16.59 -3.27 -19.89
C ALA A 142 15.10 -3.16 -19.50
N PRO A 143 14.20 -2.81 -20.44
CA PRO A 143 12.77 -2.90 -20.21
C PRO A 143 12.33 -4.34 -19.90
N VAL A 144 11.41 -4.49 -18.96
CA VAL A 144 10.71 -5.75 -18.69
C VAL A 144 9.36 -5.72 -19.41
N ASP A 145 9.26 -6.50 -20.48
CA ASP A 145 8.03 -6.64 -21.27
C ASP A 145 7.11 -7.77 -20.79
N ALA A 146 7.58 -8.54 -19.79
CA ALA A 146 6.81 -9.63 -19.21
C ALA A 146 5.50 -9.14 -18.56
N THR A 147 4.42 -9.87 -18.82
CA THR A 147 3.08 -9.63 -18.24
C THR A 147 2.58 -10.87 -17.50
N ASP A 148 3.50 -11.59 -16.86
CA ASP A 148 3.30 -12.85 -16.13
C ASP A 148 2.88 -12.65 -14.66
N ASP A 149 2.84 -11.40 -14.20
CA ASP A 149 2.67 -11.02 -12.79
C ASP A 149 3.72 -11.58 -11.82
N GLU A 150 4.86 -12.07 -12.31
CA GLU A 150 5.93 -12.65 -11.51
C GLU A 150 7.24 -11.87 -11.69
N THR A 151 7.49 -11.40 -12.92
CA THR A 151 8.73 -10.71 -13.26
C THR A 151 8.74 -9.30 -12.68
N ILE A 152 9.62 -9.10 -11.69
CA ILE A 152 9.76 -7.85 -10.95
C ILE A 152 10.70 -6.88 -11.68
N GLY A 153 10.23 -5.65 -11.89
CA GLY A 153 11.04 -4.53 -12.37
C GLY A 153 10.81 -3.25 -11.59
N GLU A 154 11.77 -2.33 -11.67
CA GLU A 154 11.63 -0.97 -11.12
C GLU A 154 10.65 -0.19 -11.99
N LEU A 155 9.65 0.42 -11.36
CA LEU A 155 8.64 1.18 -12.06
C LEU A 155 9.20 2.54 -12.46
N ALA A 156 9.06 2.87 -13.73
CA ALA A 156 9.42 4.16 -14.27
C ALA A 156 8.21 4.81 -14.94
N VAL A 157 8.04 6.12 -14.74
CA VAL A 157 6.85 6.86 -15.14
C VAL A 157 7.23 8.03 -16.05
N ARG A 158 6.42 8.28 -17.08
CA ARG A 158 6.51 9.46 -17.94
C ARG A 158 5.12 10.00 -18.21
N GLY A 159 4.95 11.32 -18.19
CA GLY A 159 3.66 11.94 -18.46
C GLY A 159 3.56 13.36 -17.90
N PRO A 160 2.43 14.04 -18.14
CA PRO A 160 2.18 15.40 -17.68
C PRO A 160 2.00 15.51 -16.16
N ASN A 161 1.91 14.38 -15.47
CA ASN A 161 1.76 14.26 -14.02
C ASN A 161 3.10 14.33 -13.28
N VAL A 162 4.23 14.14 -13.97
CA VAL A 162 5.58 14.21 -13.39
C VAL A 162 5.91 15.67 -13.05
N PHE A 163 6.43 15.89 -11.85
CA PHE A 163 6.89 17.18 -11.35
C PHE A 163 7.95 17.84 -12.25
N THR A 164 8.21 19.13 -12.03
CA THR A 164 9.24 19.87 -12.74
C THR A 164 10.66 19.67 -12.19
N GLY A 165 10.81 18.94 -11.09
CA GLY A 165 12.08 18.72 -10.40
C GLY A 165 12.06 19.11 -8.92
N TYR A 166 13.12 18.72 -8.21
CA TYR A 166 13.31 19.06 -6.80
C TYR A 166 13.80 20.51 -6.67
N LEU A 167 13.12 21.29 -5.82
CA LEU A 167 13.45 22.70 -5.59
C LEU A 167 14.90 22.85 -5.10
N ASN A 168 15.69 23.65 -5.81
CA ASN A 168 17.11 23.91 -5.52
C ASN A 168 18.00 22.67 -5.48
N ARG A 169 17.58 21.56 -6.12
CA ARG A 169 18.30 20.29 -6.18
C ARG A 169 18.30 19.72 -7.62
N PRO A 170 18.97 20.39 -8.57
CA PRO A 170 19.07 19.90 -9.94
C PRO A 170 19.81 18.56 -10.02
N ASP A 171 20.78 18.33 -9.13
CA ASP A 171 21.49 17.05 -8.95
C ASP A 171 20.53 15.89 -8.65
N ALA A 172 19.68 16.04 -7.63
CA ALA A 172 18.70 15.01 -7.28
C ALA A 172 17.63 14.84 -8.38
N THR A 173 17.34 15.90 -9.13
CA THR A 173 16.40 15.84 -10.26
C THR A 173 16.99 15.02 -11.41
N GLU A 174 18.26 15.23 -11.73
CA GLU A 174 18.99 14.46 -12.75
C GLU A 174 19.14 12.99 -12.33
N GLU A 175 19.49 12.71 -11.08
CA GLU A 175 19.60 11.35 -10.54
C GLU A 175 18.28 10.56 -10.59
N ALA A 176 17.15 11.23 -10.38
CA ALA A 176 15.83 10.61 -10.41
C ALA A 176 15.29 10.38 -11.84
N MET A 177 15.97 10.88 -12.87
CA MET A 177 15.54 10.80 -14.26
C MET A 177 16.46 9.90 -15.09
N ARG A 178 15.89 9.11 -16.00
CA ARG A 178 16.64 8.28 -16.97
C ARG A 178 15.92 8.28 -18.31
N ASP A 179 16.57 8.82 -19.34
CA ASP A 179 16.05 8.85 -20.72
C ASP A 179 14.61 9.41 -20.83
N GLY A 180 14.32 10.47 -20.05
CA GLY A 180 12.99 11.10 -20.01
C GLY A 180 11.94 10.36 -19.15
N TRP A 181 12.36 9.37 -18.36
CA TRP A 181 11.52 8.66 -17.39
C TRP A 181 11.91 9.03 -15.97
N PHE A 182 10.92 9.27 -15.11
CA PHE A 182 11.12 9.37 -13.67
C PHE A 182 11.19 7.97 -13.05
N LEU A 183 12.28 7.67 -12.34
CA LEU A 183 12.46 6.42 -11.62
C LEU A 183 11.78 6.53 -10.25
N THR A 184 10.77 5.70 -9.98
CA THR A 184 9.97 5.84 -8.75
C THR A 184 10.67 5.30 -7.51
N GLY A 185 11.65 4.40 -7.70
CA GLY A 185 12.22 3.59 -6.63
C GLY A 185 11.26 2.52 -6.07
N ASP A 186 10.08 2.35 -6.67
CA ASP A 186 9.13 1.29 -6.33
C ASP A 186 9.28 0.13 -7.32
N MET A 187 9.24 -1.11 -6.80
CA MET A 187 9.28 -2.35 -7.56
C MET A 187 7.85 -2.83 -7.81
N ALA A 188 7.58 -3.32 -9.02
CA ALA A 188 6.26 -3.80 -9.40
C ALA A 188 6.31 -4.97 -10.39
N THR A 189 5.21 -5.70 -10.46
CA THR A 189 4.88 -6.65 -11.54
C THR A 189 3.70 -6.11 -12.35
N ARG A 190 3.49 -6.67 -13.55
CA ARG A 190 2.39 -6.32 -14.45
C ARG A 190 1.73 -7.61 -14.93
N ASP A 191 0.40 -7.61 -15.01
CA ASP A 191 -0.36 -8.70 -15.63
C ASP A 191 -0.76 -8.40 -17.08
N GLN A 192 -1.41 -9.36 -17.75
CA GLN A 192 -1.84 -9.25 -19.14
C GLN A 192 -2.87 -8.13 -19.39
N SER A 193 -3.59 -7.68 -18.35
CA SER A 193 -4.51 -6.55 -18.45
C SER A 193 -3.80 -5.18 -18.36
N GLY A 194 -2.51 -5.19 -18.06
CA GLY A 194 -1.71 -3.99 -17.78
C GLY A 194 -1.85 -3.49 -16.34
N SER A 195 -2.55 -4.24 -15.48
CA SER A 195 -2.71 -3.90 -14.07
C SER A 195 -1.41 -4.11 -13.31
N LEU A 196 -1.05 -3.15 -12.46
CA LEU A 196 0.18 -3.18 -11.69
C LEU A 196 -0.07 -3.75 -10.29
N ARG A 197 0.89 -4.53 -9.81
CA ARG A 197 1.00 -4.94 -8.41
C ARG A 197 2.32 -4.43 -7.84
N LEU A 198 2.24 -3.63 -6.78
CA LEU A 198 3.43 -3.08 -6.13
C LEU A 198 4.02 -4.14 -5.20
N VAL A 199 5.32 -4.40 -5.35
CA VAL A 199 6.05 -5.37 -4.53
C VAL A 199 6.68 -4.68 -3.31
N GLY A 200 7.09 -3.42 -3.45
CA GLY A 200 7.67 -2.62 -2.37
C GLY A 200 8.73 -1.64 -2.89
N ARG A 201 9.38 -0.90 -1.98
CA ARG A 201 10.50 -0.02 -2.34
C ARG A 201 11.77 -0.83 -2.64
N LYS A 202 12.45 -0.50 -3.74
CA LYS A 202 13.74 -1.06 -4.13
C LYS A 202 14.78 -1.00 -3.02
N SER A 203 14.79 0.09 -2.26
CA SER A 203 15.79 0.37 -1.22
C SER A 203 15.49 -0.22 0.16
N THR A 204 14.24 -0.62 0.44
CA THR A 204 13.84 -0.97 1.83
C THR A 204 12.94 -2.19 1.98
N ASP A 205 12.20 -2.57 0.94
CA ASP A 205 11.17 -3.62 1.05
C ASP A 205 11.46 -4.83 0.15
N LEU A 206 12.48 -4.77 -0.70
CA LEU A 206 12.89 -5.91 -1.51
C LEU A 206 13.97 -6.71 -0.76
N ILE A 207 13.65 -7.96 -0.43
CA ILE A 207 14.54 -8.89 0.27
C ILE A 207 15.11 -9.88 -0.76
N LYS A 208 16.44 -9.97 -0.82
CA LYS A 208 17.20 -10.87 -1.70
C LYS A 208 17.64 -12.11 -0.90
N SER A 209 16.73 -13.07 -0.76
CA SER A 209 16.93 -14.26 0.07
C SER A 209 16.96 -15.53 -0.79
N GLY A 210 18.06 -16.28 -0.73
CA GLY A 210 18.18 -17.61 -1.35
C GLY A 210 17.97 -17.61 -2.87
N GLY A 211 18.39 -16.53 -3.55
CA GLY A 211 18.20 -16.33 -5.00
C GLY A 211 16.84 -15.77 -5.41
N TYR A 212 15.92 -15.55 -4.46
CA TYR A 212 14.60 -14.98 -4.72
C TYR A 212 14.55 -13.48 -4.40
N ARG A 213 13.69 -12.76 -5.14
CA ARG A 213 13.31 -11.38 -4.86
C ARG A 213 11.94 -11.38 -4.19
N ILE A 214 11.92 -11.07 -2.90
CA ILE A 214 10.74 -11.22 -2.04
C ILE A 214 10.30 -9.84 -1.56
N GLY A 215 9.01 -9.54 -1.69
CA GLY A 215 8.47 -8.30 -1.15
C GLY A 215 8.22 -8.43 0.35
N ALA A 216 8.71 -7.49 1.16
CA ALA A 216 8.38 -7.45 2.58
C ALA A 216 6.87 -7.32 2.81
N GLY A 217 6.18 -6.57 1.93
CA GLY A 217 4.75 -6.29 2.05
C GLY A 217 3.84 -7.52 1.93
N GLU A 218 4.18 -8.52 1.12
CA GLU A 218 3.39 -9.76 1.03
C GLU A 218 3.48 -10.59 2.32
N ILE A 219 4.65 -10.59 2.97
CA ILE A 219 4.87 -11.27 4.24
C ILE A 219 4.15 -10.52 5.36
N GLU A 220 4.21 -9.19 5.35
CA GLU A 220 3.44 -8.34 6.28
C GLU A 220 1.95 -8.59 6.13
N GLY A 221 1.44 -8.67 4.90
CA GLY A 221 0.05 -9.01 4.61
C GLY A 221 -0.36 -10.36 5.21
N ALA A 222 0.42 -11.40 4.95
CA ALA A 222 0.18 -12.74 5.50
C ALA A 222 0.23 -12.76 7.04
N LEU A 223 1.17 -12.04 7.66
CA LEU A 223 1.25 -11.99 9.13
C LEU A 223 0.06 -11.23 9.75
N LEU A 224 -0.47 -10.20 9.08
CA LEU A 224 -1.64 -9.45 9.53
C LEU A 224 -2.95 -10.26 9.48
N GLU A 225 -2.97 -11.39 8.77
CA GLU A 225 -4.12 -12.31 8.78
C GLU A 225 -4.18 -13.15 10.07
N HIS A 226 -3.09 -13.20 10.83
CA HIS A 226 -3.06 -13.93 12.10
C HIS A 226 -3.83 -13.17 13.20
N PRO A 227 -4.81 -13.78 13.89
CA PRO A 227 -5.65 -13.09 14.88
C PRO A 227 -4.89 -12.42 16.04
N ALA A 228 -3.71 -12.94 16.35
CA ALA A 228 -2.85 -12.39 17.41
C ALA A 228 -2.01 -11.18 16.96
N VAL A 229 -1.91 -10.87 15.67
CA VAL A 229 -1.03 -9.82 15.14
C VAL A 229 -1.80 -8.52 14.95
N ALA A 230 -1.44 -7.48 15.70
CA ALA A 230 -2.01 -6.14 15.57
C ALA A 230 -1.32 -5.33 14.49
N GLU A 231 0.02 -5.37 14.49
CA GLU A 231 0.86 -4.66 13.53
C GLU A 231 2.10 -5.48 13.22
N VAL A 232 2.67 -5.28 12.03
CA VAL A 232 3.90 -5.96 11.64
C VAL A 232 4.73 -5.08 10.71
N ALA A 233 6.05 -5.25 10.80
CA ALA A 233 7.00 -4.79 9.81
C ALA A 233 7.99 -5.91 9.49
N VAL A 234 8.34 -6.06 8.22
CA VAL A 234 9.31 -7.05 7.77
C VAL A 234 10.53 -6.35 7.19
N THR A 235 11.70 -6.81 7.62
CA THR A 235 13.03 -6.30 7.23
C THR A 235 13.94 -7.43 6.79
N ALA A 236 14.99 -7.09 6.04
CA ALA A 236 16.10 -7.99 5.73
C ALA A 236 17.24 -7.81 6.74
N LYS A 237 17.86 -8.90 7.19
CA LYS A 237 19.17 -8.89 7.86
C LYS A 237 20.18 -9.75 7.07
N PRO A 238 21.48 -9.40 7.04
CA PRO A 238 22.50 -10.20 6.38
C PRO A 238 22.54 -11.64 6.90
N ASP A 239 22.70 -12.59 5.99
CA ASP A 239 22.72 -14.03 6.25
C ASP A 239 23.77 -14.71 5.36
N GLU A 240 24.59 -15.60 5.93
CA GLU A 240 25.71 -16.20 5.20
C GLU A 240 25.26 -17.17 4.09
N ASP A 241 24.15 -17.88 4.30
CA ASP A 241 23.66 -18.88 3.35
C ASP A 241 22.65 -18.28 2.37
N LEU A 242 21.80 -17.38 2.85
CA LEU A 242 20.69 -16.82 2.07
C LEU A 242 21.02 -15.48 1.41
N GLY A 243 22.15 -14.85 1.77
CA GLY A 243 22.45 -13.45 1.48
C GLY A 243 21.70 -12.53 2.44
N GLU A 244 20.37 -12.62 2.44
CA GLU A 244 19.50 -11.96 3.40
C GLU A 244 18.51 -12.95 4.01
N ARG A 245 18.27 -12.84 5.32
CA ARG A 245 17.15 -13.52 6.00
C ARG A 245 16.02 -12.54 6.29
N ILE A 246 14.81 -13.08 6.23
CA ILE A 246 13.57 -12.36 6.53
C ILE A 246 13.40 -12.28 8.04
N VAL A 247 13.24 -11.06 8.57
CA VAL A 247 12.97 -10.78 9.99
C VAL A 247 11.64 -10.05 10.12
N ALA A 248 10.75 -10.56 10.96
CA ALA A 248 9.46 -9.94 11.27
C ALA A 248 9.48 -9.28 12.65
N TRP A 249 8.95 -8.06 12.73
CA TRP A 249 8.76 -7.28 13.95
C TRP A 249 7.27 -7.15 14.19
N VAL A 250 6.77 -7.77 15.25
CA VAL A 250 5.34 -8.02 15.47
C VAL A 250 4.88 -7.30 16.73
N VAL A 251 3.80 -6.55 16.62
CA VAL A 251 3.01 -6.06 17.76
C VAL A 251 1.81 -6.97 17.90
N LEU A 252 1.61 -7.55 19.08
CA LEU A 252 0.48 -8.42 19.35
C LEU A 252 -0.79 -7.63 19.67
N GLU A 253 -1.94 -8.20 19.33
CA GLU A 253 -3.23 -7.71 19.79
C GLU A 253 -3.34 -7.83 21.32
N SER A 254 -4.03 -6.87 21.94
CA SER A 254 -4.15 -6.81 23.41
C SER A 254 -4.81 -8.07 23.96
N GLY A 255 -4.10 -8.77 24.86
CA GLY A 255 -4.59 -10.01 25.48
C GLY A 255 -4.43 -11.25 24.61
N GLN A 256 -3.77 -11.14 23.45
CA GLN A 256 -3.37 -12.28 22.63
C GLN A 256 -1.91 -12.65 22.89
N SER A 257 -1.56 -13.90 22.58
CA SER A 257 -0.19 -14.41 22.58
C SER A 257 0.03 -15.25 21.33
N ALA A 258 1.25 -15.28 20.80
CA ALA A 258 1.65 -16.16 19.71
C ALA A 258 3.12 -16.53 19.87
N GLU A 259 3.51 -17.68 19.32
CA GLU A 259 4.91 -18.09 19.28
C GLU A 259 5.58 -17.73 17.93
N PRO A 260 6.90 -17.45 17.89
CA PRO A 260 7.62 -17.15 16.64
C PRO A 260 7.43 -18.19 15.54
N ASP A 261 7.46 -19.48 15.91
CA ASP A 261 7.31 -20.60 14.98
C ASP A 261 5.88 -20.72 14.45
N GLU A 262 4.88 -20.38 15.27
CA GLU A 262 3.46 -20.33 14.88
C GLU A 262 3.25 -19.28 13.78
N LEU A 263 3.75 -18.06 13.96
CA LEU A 263 3.65 -17.00 12.96
C LEU A 263 4.43 -17.33 11.69
N SER A 264 5.60 -17.94 11.82
CA SER A 264 6.40 -18.38 10.67
C SER A 264 5.72 -19.51 9.90
N ALA A 265 5.05 -20.43 10.59
CA ALA A 265 4.25 -21.49 9.98
C ALA A 265 3.00 -20.94 9.29
N HIS A 266 2.32 -19.97 9.90
CA HIS A 266 1.16 -19.28 9.31
C HIS A 266 1.50 -18.65 7.95
N VAL A 267 2.62 -17.92 7.85
CA VAL A 267 3.08 -17.39 6.55
C VAL A 267 3.29 -18.52 5.53
N ALA A 268 3.82 -19.66 5.96
CA ALA A 268 4.08 -20.79 5.07
C ALA A 268 2.82 -21.56 4.63
N THR A 269 1.64 -21.31 5.23
CA THR A 269 0.36 -21.83 4.73
C THR A 269 -0.24 -20.96 3.64
N LEU A 270 0.10 -19.66 3.63
CA LEU A 270 -0.44 -18.67 2.68
C LEU A 270 0.51 -18.40 1.51
N LEU A 271 1.82 -18.44 1.77
CA LEU A 271 2.88 -18.13 0.81
C LEU A 271 3.83 -19.33 0.65
N THR A 272 4.58 -19.34 -0.45
CA THR A 272 5.63 -20.32 -0.68
C THR A 272 6.67 -20.33 0.45
N LYS A 273 7.09 -21.51 0.90
CA LYS A 273 7.95 -21.71 2.10
C LYS A 273 9.21 -20.83 2.20
N HIS A 274 9.79 -20.40 1.07
CA HIS A 274 10.98 -19.55 1.08
C HIS A 274 10.69 -18.10 1.54
N LYS A 275 9.41 -17.69 1.61
CA LYS A 275 8.97 -16.35 2.05
C LYS A 275 8.65 -16.27 3.55
N ARG A 276 8.80 -17.37 4.30
CA ARG A 276 8.56 -17.35 5.75
C ARG A 276 9.65 -16.56 6.49
N PRO A 277 9.31 -15.80 7.54
CA PRO A 277 10.30 -15.25 8.45
C PRO A 277 11.22 -16.33 9.02
N ARG A 278 12.50 -15.99 9.21
CA ARG A 278 13.49 -16.82 9.92
C ARG A 278 13.70 -16.37 11.35
N GLU A 279 13.28 -15.16 11.66
CA GLU A 279 13.40 -14.52 12.96
C GLU A 279 12.13 -13.68 13.17
N VAL A 280 11.50 -13.82 14.33
CA VAL A 280 10.32 -13.04 14.71
C VAL A 280 10.62 -12.38 16.06
N HIS A 281 10.47 -11.07 16.13
CA HIS A 281 10.61 -10.30 17.35
C HIS A 281 9.28 -9.68 17.74
N PHE A 282 8.88 -9.87 18.99
CA PHE A 282 7.75 -9.16 19.56
C PHE A 282 8.20 -7.80 20.10
N VAL A 283 7.54 -6.74 19.67
CA VAL A 283 7.81 -5.36 20.07
C VAL A 283 6.53 -4.72 20.61
N SER A 284 6.67 -3.76 21.53
CA SER A 284 5.52 -3.04 22.07
C SER A 284 4.85 -2.11 21.06
N GLU A 285 5.64 -1.55 20.14
CA GLU A 285 5.17 -0.68 19.05
C GLU A 285 6.17 -0.66 17.89
N LEU A 286 5.70 -0.27 16.70
CA LEU A 286 6.56 -0.02 15.55
C LEU A 286 6.98 1.46 15.49
N PRO A 287 8.25 1.78 15.21
CA PRO A 287 8.71 3.16 15.06
C PRO A 287 8.03 3.80 13.84
N ARG A 288 7.51 5.02 13.99
CA ARG A 288 6.76 5.72 12.95
C ARG A 288 7.23 7.15 12.78
N ASN A 289 7.17 7.65 11.55
CA ASN A 289 7.39 9.07 11.28
C ASN A 289 6.14 9.90 11.66
N ALA A 290 6.21 11.22 11.51
CA ALA A 290 5.09 12.14 11.78
C ALA A 290 3.80 11.84 10.97
N MET A 291 3.90 11.06 9.88
CA MET A 291 2.76 10.62 9.06
C MET A 291 2.15 9.29 9.52
N GLY A 292 2.68 8.70 10.58
CA GLY A 292 2.32 7.36 11.02
C GLY A 292 2.86 6.26 10.12
N LYS A 293 3.78 6.54 9.19
CA LYS A 293 4.42 5.50 8.36
C LYS A 293 5.54 4.83 9.16
N VAL A 294 5.57 3.49 9.13
CA VAL A 294 6.61 2.70 9.81
C VAL A 294 8.00 3.03 9.26
N MET A 295 8.96 3.23 10.16
CA MET A 295 10.36 3.53 9.87
C MET A 295 11.22 2.26 10.03
N LYS A 296 11.16 1.36 9.05
CA LYS A 296 11.86 0.06 9.09
C LYS A 296 13.35 0.13 9.43
N ARG A 297 14.03 1.20 9.01
CA ARG A 297 15.46 1.45 9.31
C ARG A 297 15.78 1.68 10.80
N GLU A 298 14.77 1.86 11.64
CA GLU A 298 14.93 2.05 13.09
C GLU A 298 14.70 0.76 13.86
N LEU A 299 14.22 -0.30 13.20
CA LEU A 299 14.03 -1.61 13.80
C LEU A 299 15.36 -2.35 13.92
N GLY A 300 15.62 -2.92 15.10
CA GLY A 300 16.83 -3.69 15.38
C GLY A 300 18.10 -2.87 15.57
N LYS A 301 17.98 -1.56 15.78
CA LYS A 301 19.02 -0.73 16.41
C LYS A 301 18.99 -0.89 17.92
#